data_AF-Q28764-F1
#
_entry.id   AF-Q28764-F1
#
_cell.length_a   1.000
_cell.length_b   1.000
_cell.length_c   1.000
_cell.angle_alpha   90.00
_cell.angle_beta   90.00
_cell.angle_gamma   90.00
#
_symmetry.space_group_name_H-M   'P 1'
#
loop_
_entity.id
_entity.type
_entity.pdbx_description
1 polymer ?
#
loop_
_entity_poly.entity_id
_entity_poly.type
_entity_poly.pdbx_seq_one_letter_code
_entity_poly.pdbx_strand_id
1 'polypeptide(L)' 'PSNVDQSALSCSLSADGMLTFSGPKVPSGVDAGHSERAIPVSR' A
#
# COMPACT_ATOMS: atom_id res chain seq x y z
N PRO A 1 5.18 6.99 -9.36
CA PRO A 1 3.92 7.42 -10.02
C PRO A 1 3.14 8.34 -9.09
N SER A 2 2.29 9.25 -9.59
CA SER A 2 1.57 10.21 -8.75
C SER A 2 0.52 9.55 -7.84
N ASN A 3 0.03 8.37 -8.20
CA ASN A 3 -0.93 7.59 -7.42
C ASN A 3 -0.28 6.60 -6.43
N VAL A 4 0.99 6.79 -6.08
CA VAL A 4 1.65 6.00 -5.02
C VAL A 4 1.45 6.72 -3.68
N ASP A 5 1.09 5.96 -2.65
CA ASP A 5 1.06 6.47 -1.28
C ASP A 5 2.50 6.62 -0.75
N GLN A 6 2.94 7.88 -0.61
CA GLN A 6 4.29 8.20 -0.15
C GLN A 6 4.49 7.96 1.35
N SER A 7 3.41 7.84 2.12
CA SER A 7 3.49 7.57 3.56
C SER A 7 3.75 6.08 3.88
N ALA A 8 3.48 5.20 2.92
CA ALA A 8 3.56 3.75 3.05
C ALA A 8 4.70 3.13 2.21
N LEU A 9 5.79 3.86 2.02
CA LEU A 9 6.95 3.38 1.25
C LEU A 9 7.73 2.32 2.03
N SER A 10 8.29 1.35 1.30
CA SER A 10 9.09 0.25 1.84
C SER A 10 10.36 0.04 1.02
N CYS A 11 11.45 -0.33 1.71
CA CYS A 11 12.72 -0.66 1.09
C CYS A 11 13.35 -1.90 1.73
N SER A 12 13.91 -2.78 0.90
CA SER A 12 14.63 -3.96 1.35
C SER A 12 15.78 -4.30 0.40
N LEU A 13 16.84 -4.90 0.95
CA LEU A 13 17.98 -5.42 0.20
C LEU A 13 18.01 -6.93 0.38
N SER A 14 17.94 -7.67 -0.72
CA SER A 14 18.06 -9.13 -0.69
C SER A 14 19.52 -9.57 -0.56
N ALA A 15 19.71 -10.83 -0.16
CA ALA A 15 21.04 -11.40 0.05
C ALA A 15 21.90 -11.49 -1.23
N ASP A 16 21.26 -11.51 -2.41
CA ASP A 16 21.92 -11.46 -3.72
C ASP A 16 22.26 -10.04 -4.18
N GLY A 17 21.98 -9.02 -3.36
CA GLY A 17 22.35 -7.64 -3.61
C GLY A 17 21.31 -6.83 -4.39
N MET A 18 20.08 -7.32 -4.54
CA MET A 18 19.00 -6.57 -5.21
C MET A 18 18.25 -5.66 -4.23
N LEU A 19 18.25 -4.36 -4.54
CA LEU A 19 17.44 -3.39 -3.80
C LEU A 19 16.01 -3.39 -4.34
N THR A 20 15.05 -3.68 -3.48
CA THR A 20 13.62 -3.56 -3.77
C THR A 20 13.07 -2.32 -3.08
N PHE A 21 12.48 -1.43 -3.86
CA PHE A 21 11.78 -0.25 -3.37
C PHE A 21 10.35 -0.27 -3.89
N SER A 22 9.37 -0.19 -2.99
CA SER A 22 7.96 -0.32 -3.33
C SER A 22 7.07 0.57 -2.47
N GLY A 23 5.88 0.85 -2.99
CA GLY A 23 4.83 1.57 -2.27
C GLY A 23 3.48 1.21 -2.88
N PRO A 24 2.41 1.07 -2.08
CA PRO A 24 1.10 0.75 -2.58
C PRO A 24 0.55 1.92 -3.41
N LYS A 25 -0.30 1.62 -4.38
CA LYS A 25 -1.09 2.65 -5.06
C LYS A 25 -2.24 3.06 -4.16
N VAL A 26 -2.57 4.35 -4.15
CA VAL A 26 -3.78 4.86 -3.52
C VAL A 26 -4.99 4.16 -4.15
N PRO A 27 -5.88 3.55 -3.36
CA PRO A 27 -7.03 2.82 -3.88
C PRO A 27 -7.92 3.71 -4.76
N SER A 28 -8.19 3.28 -5.99
CA SER A 28 -9.23 3.87 -6.83
C SER A 28 -10.56 3.22 -6.46
N GLY A 29 -11.50 3.99 -5.91
CA GLY A 29 -12.75 3.49 -5.31
C GLY A 29 -13.79 2.91 -6.29
N VAL A 30 -13.38 2.21 -7.35
CA VAL A 30 -14.27 1.76 -8.44
C VAL A 30 -14.96 0.43 -8.17
N ASP A 31 -14.42 -0.44 -7.30
CA ASP A 31 -15.11 -1.67 -6.89
C ASP A 31 -14.93 -1.91 -5.39
N ALA A 32 -15.47 -1.02 -4.56
CA ALA A 32 -15.78 -1.35 -3.17
C ALA A 32 -16.97 -2.34 -3.18
N GLY A 33 -16.67 -3.56 -3.65
CA GLY A 33 -17.61 -4.65 -3.76
C GLY A 33 -18.26 -4.93 -2.41
N HIS A 34 -19.57 -4.77 -2.40
CA HIS A 34 -20.53 -5.54 -1.63
C HIS A 34 -20.01 -6.11 -0.28
N SER A 35 -20.25 -5.35 0.79
CA SER A 35 -20.37 -5.83 2.19
C SER A 35 -19.13 -5.91 3.11
N GLU A 36 -17.91 -5.51 2.72
CA GLU A 36 -16.79 -5.42 3.67
C GLU A 36 -16.54 -3.97 4.13
N ARG A 37 -17.09 -3.61 5.30
CA ARG A 37 -16.89 -2.28 5.92
C ARG A 37 -15.83 -2.39 7.03
N ALA A 38 -14.72 -1.67 6.90
CA ALA A 38 -13.71 -1.57 7.94
C ALA A 38 -14.32 -1.00 9.25
N ILE A 39 -14.05 -1.66 10.39
CA ILE A 39 -14.48 -1.20 11.72
C ILE A 39 -13.35 -0.36 12.35
N PRO A 40 -13.60 0.90 12.75
CA PRO A 40 -12.56 1.74 13.33
C PRO A 40 -12.15 1.24 14.72
N VAL A 41 -10.86 1.31 15.01
CA VAL A 41 -10.29 0.99 16.33
C VAL A 41 -9.93 2.29 17.06
N SER A 42 -10.45 2.46 18.28
CA SER A 42 -10.11 3.60 19.15
C SER A 42 -8.81 3.33 19.92
N ARG A 43 -7.97 4.36 20.06
CA ARG A 43 -6.73 4.32 20.84
C ARG A 43 -6.96 4.69 22.29
#